data_AF-A0A0B4FQL2-F1
#
_entry.id   AF-A0A0B4FQL2-F1
#
_cell.length_a   1.000
_cell.length_b   1.000
_cell.length_c   1.000
_cell.angle_alpha   90.00
_cell.angle_beta   90.00
_cell.angle_gamma   90.00
#
_symmetry.space_group_name_H-M   'P 1'
#
loop_
_entity.id
_entity.type
_entity.pdbx_description
1 polymer ?
#
loop_
_entity_poly.entity_id
_entity_poly.type
_entity_poly.pdbx_seq_one_letter_code
_entity_poly.pdbx_strand_id
1 'polypeptide(L)'
;MTQGDKVFLTSQDIKKLKILSFYQSFWSQLRKELMERPTILLGMDLENTDVQEILGFLLEEIHYEKQAVYLVTSSSILSSKVANFINKYDIKLLTKNMDSFQENFNKKVVDVQKQFVR
;
A
#
# COMPACT_ATOMS: atom_id res chain seq x y z
N MET A 1 21.26 20.89 9.66
CA MET A 1 19.94 20.65 10.27
C MET A 1 20.05 19.38 11.09
N THR A 2 19.77 19.48 12.39
CA THR A 2 19.95 18.45 13.43
C THR A 2 18.57 18.10 13.98
N GLN A 3 18.34 16.82 14.29
CA GLN A 3 17.05 16.21 14.62
C GLN A 3 16.10 16.18 13.40
N GLY A 4 15.99 15.01 12.77
CA GLY A 4 15.44 14.82 11.44
C GLY A 4 14.10 15.53 11.23
N ASP A 5 14.07 16.44 10.25
CA ASP A 5 12.86 17.12 9.82
C ASP A 5 11.80 16.05 9.52
N LYS A 6 10.78 15.97 10.37
CA LYS A 6 9.64 15.10 10.10
C LYS A 6 8.88 15.71 8.94
N VAL A 7 9.09 15.14 7.75
CA VAL A 7 8.33 15.51 6.56
C VAL A 7 6.96 14.86 6.67
N PHE A 8 5.93 15.69 6.78
CA PHE A 8 4.54 15.26 6.69
C PHE A 8 4.05 15.52 5.28
N LEU A 9 3.54 14.48 4.62
CA LEU A 9 2.92 14.58 3.31
C LEU A 9 1.41 14.54 3.48
N THR A 10 0.74 15.55 2.94
CA THR A 10 -0.72 15.62 2.89
C THR A 10 -1.21 15.35 1.47
N SER A 11 -2.51 15.12 1.32
CA SER A 11 -3.17 15.07 0.02
C SER A 11 -2.93 16.33 -0.82
N GLN A 12 -2.81 17.50 -0.20
CA GLN A 12 -2.56 18.77 -0.89
C GLN A 12 -1.17 18.81 -1.51
N ASP A 13 -0.17 18.26 -0.82
CA ASP A 13 1.18 18.15 -1.36
C ASP A 13 1.19 17.23 -2.56
N ILE A 14 0.46 16.11 -2.49
CA ILE A 14 0.41 15.12 -3.58
C ILE A 14 -0.33 15.67 -4.80
N LYS A 15 -1.36 16.51 -4.61
CA LYS A 15 -2.00 17.25 -5.70
C LYS A 15 -1.03 18.17 -6.44
N LYS A 16 -0.06 18.76 -5.74
CA LYS A 16 1.01 19.57 -6.35
C LYS A 16 2.10 18.69 -6.98
N LEU A 17 2.53 17.63 -6.30
CA LEU A 17 3.61 16.76 -6.79
C LEU A 17 3.22 15.99 -8.05
N LYS A 18 1.96 15.58 -8.19
CA LYS A 18 1.49 14.80 -9.36
C LYS A 18 1.47 15.60 -10.68
N ILE A 19 1.37 16.93 -10.63
CA ILE A 19 1.35 17.77 -11.84
C ILE A 19 2.76 18.15 -12.32
N LEU A 20 3.77 17.99 -11.45
CA LEU A 20 5.16 18.30 -11.79
C LEU A 20 5.72 17.20 -12.68
N SER A 21 6.12 17.56 -13.89
CA SER A 21 6.73 16.65 -14.87
C SER A 21 7.93 15.88 -14.29
N PHE A 22 8.69 16.51 -13.39
CA PHE A 22 9.80 15.89 -12.68
C PHE A 22 9.42 14.58 -11.96
N TYR A 23 8.22 14.50 -11.36
CA TYR A 23 7.78 13.30 -10.64
C TYR A 23 7.04 12.29 -11.52
N GLN A 24 6.77 12.58 -12.79
CA GLN A 24 6.01 11.67 -13.66
C GLN A 24 6.70 10.30 -13.79
N SER A 25 8.02 10.28 -13.94
CA SER A 25 8.78 9.02 -14.02
C SER A 25 8.66 8.20 -12.73
N PHE A 26 8.72 8.86 -11.58
CA PHE A 26 8.54 8.21 -10.28
C PHE A 26 7.16 7.57 -10.16
N TRP A 27 6.09 8.31 -10.46
CA TRP A 27 4.72 7.78 -10.39
C TRP A 27 4.49 6.64 -11.38
N SER A 28 5.03 6.75 -12.60
CA SER A 28 4.93 5.70 -13.62
C SER A 28 5.64 4.41 -13.18
N GLN A 29 6.84 4.51 -12.63
CA GLN A 29 7.59 3.35 -12.12
C GLN A 29 6.87 2.70 -10.93
N LEU A 30 6.40 3.50 -9.97
CA LEU A 30 5.69 2.97 -8.81
C LEU A 30 4.42 2.20 -9.24
N ARG A 31 3.66 2.76 -10.19
CA ARG A 31 2.49 2.10 -10.76
C ARG A 31 2.84 0.83 -11.51
N LYS A 32 3.93 0.84 -12.27
CA LYS A 32 4.43 -0.35 -12.96
C LYS A 32 4.71 -1.49 -11.98
N GLU A 33 5.36 -1.21 -10.85
CA GLU A 33 5.58 -2.22 -9.81
C GLU A 33 4.26 -2.78 -9.25
N LEU A 34 3.25 -1.94 -9.05
CA LEU A 34 1.92 -2.37 -8.60
C LEU A 34 1.16 -3.23 -9.65
N MET A 35 1.44 -3.04 -10.93
CA MET A 35 0.90 -3.84 -12.05
C MET A 35 1.65 -5.14 -12.27
N GLU A 36 2.92 -5.21 -11.91
CA GLU A 36 3.77 -6.39 -12.11
C GLU A 36 3.81 -7.30 -10.87
N ARG A 37 3.58 -6.77 -9.66
CA ARG A 37 3.79 -7.50 -8.41
C ARG A 37 2.62 -7.39 -7.44
N PRO A 38 2.20 -8.52 -6.82
CA PRO A 38 1.30 -8.47 -5.67
C PRO A 38 1.86 -7.60 -4.56
N THR A 39 1.03 -6.73 -4.00
CA THR A 39 1.45 -5.72 -3.02
C THR A 39 0.80 -5.98 -1.67
N ILE A 40 1.59 -5.87 -0.59
CA ILE A 40 1.09 -5.98 0.78
C ILE A 40 1.23 -4.61 1.46
N LEU A 41 0.10 -4.04 1.86
CA LEU A 41 -0.01 -2.81 2.63
C LEU A 41 0.04 -3.16 4.12
N LEU A 42 1.06 -2.66 4.81
CA LEU A 42 1.32 -2.93 6.23
C LEU A 42 1.28 -1.63 7.03
N GLY A 43 0.61 -1.65 8.19
CA GLY A 43 0.56 -0.50 9.11
C GLY A 43 -0.12 0.74 8.55
N MET A 44 -0.93 0.62 7.50
CA MET A 44 -1.65 1.74 6.91
C MET A 44 -2.92 2.07 7.68
N ASP A 45 -3.05 3.32 8.09
CA ASP A 45 -4.31 3.87 8.60
C ASP A 45 -5.17 4.34 7.44
N LEU A 46 -6.12 3.49 7.02
CA LEU A 46 -7.08 3.87 5.99
C LEU A 46 -8.18 4.80 6.49
N GLU A 47 -8.36 5.01 7.81
CA GLU A 47 -9.31 6.03 8.28
C GLU A 47 -8.78 7.44 7.95
N ASN A 48 -7.46 7.59 7.85
CA ASN A 48 -6.82 8.82 7.41
C ASN A 48 -7.14 9.15 5.93
N THR A 49 -7.74 10.31 5.71
CA THR A 49 -8.15 10.77 4.38
C THR A 49 -6.96 11.04 3.46
N ASP A 50 -5.85 11.55 3.97
CA ASP A 50 -4.66 11.79 3.15
C ASP A 50 -4.11 10.46 2.62
N VAL A 51 -4.10 9.41 3.46
CA VAL A 51 -3.69 8.07 3.05
C VAL A 51 -4.59 7.53 1.94
N GLN A 52 -5.92 7.66 2.08
CA GLN A 52 -6.86 7.25 1.04
C GLN A 52 -6.68 8.03 -0.26
N GLU A 53 -6.48 9.35 -0.21
CA GLU A 53 -6.31 10.16 -1.42
C GLU A 53 -5.02 9.80 -2.17
N ILE A 54 -3.93 9.58 -1.44
CA ILE A 54 -2.63 9.20 -2.01
C ILE A 54 -2.70 7.82 -2.64
N LEU A 55 -3.21 6.84 -1.89
CA LEU A 55 -3.34 5.47 -2.39
C LEU A 55 -4.33 5.40 -3.54
N GLY A 56 -5.43 6.15 -3.46
CA GLY A 56 -6.40 6.30 -4.54
C GLY A 56 -5.76 6.85 -5.82
N PHE A 57 -4.95 7.91 -5.72
CA PHE A 57 -4.21 8.44 -6.88
C PHE A 57 -3.28 7.40 -7.54
N LEU A 58 -2.65 6.54 -6.74
CA LEU A 58 -1.79 5.48 -7.27
C LEU A 58 -2.59 4.39 -7.97
N LEU A 59 -3.71 3.98 -7.36
CA LEU A 59 -4.51 2.84 -7.82
C LEU A 59 -5.52 3.17 -8.92
N GLU A 60 -6.04 4.40 -8.98
CA GLU A 60 -7.09 4.79 -9.96
C GLU A 60 -6.64 4.55 -11.41
N GLU A 61 -5.42 4.94 -11.75
CA GLU A 61 -4.90 4.82 -13.11
C GLU A 61 -4.58 3.38 -13.53
N ILE A 62 -4.40 2.47 -12.57
CA ILE A 62 -4.03 1.07 -12.82
C ILE A 62 -5.10 0.09 -12.35
N HIS A 63 -6.31 0.57 -12.06
CA HIS A 63 -7.30 -0.19 -11.30
C HIS A 63 -7.61 -1.56 -11.93
N TYR A 64 -7.63 -1.64 -13.27
CA TYR A 64 -7.92 -2.85 -14.02
C TYR A 64 -6.69 -3.72 -14.34
N GLU A 65 -5.48 -3.16 -14.21
CA GLU A 65 -4.22 -3.81 -14.59
C GLU A 65 -3.35 -4.20 -13.38
N LYS A 66 -3.73 -3.76 -12.18
CA LYS A 66 -2.99 -4.05 -10.95
C LYS A 66 -2.99 -5.53 -10.61
N GLN A 67 -1.89 -5.99 -10.01
CA GLN A 67 -1.89 -7.27 -9.30
C GLN A 67 -2.70 -7.17 -8.00
N ALA A 68 -2.85 -8.31 -7.33
CA ALA A 68 -3.53 -8.37 -6.05
C ALA A 68 -2.87 -7.44 -5.01
N VAL A 69 -3.68 -6.55 -4.42
CA VAL A 69 -3.29 -5.68 -3.31
C VAL A 69 -3.93 -6.21 -2.04
N TYR A 70 -3.11 -6.45 -1.01
CA TYR A 70 -3.54 -6.97 0.28
C TYR A 70 -3.37 -5.91 1.35
N LEU A 71 -4.35 -5.75 2.23
CA LEU A 71 -4.24 -4.93 3.44
C LEU A 71 -4.18 -5.84 4.66
N VAL A 72 -3.10 -5.74 5.43
CA VAL A 72 -3.01 -6.43 6.72
C VAL A 72 -3.47 -5.48 7.82
N THR A 73 -4.51 -5.90 8.54
CA THR A 73 -5.05 -5.15 9.67
C THR A 73 -5.33 -6.09 10.84
N SER A 74 -5.11 -5.59 12.06
CA SER A 74 -5.49 -6.28 13.28
C SER A 74 -6.97 -6.10 13.62
N SER A 75 -7.62 -5.06 13.11
CA SER A 75 -9.03 -4.77 13.34
C SER A 75 -9.90 -5.29 12.19
N SER A 76 -10.93 -6.06 12.53
CA SER A 76 -12.01 -6.43 11.61
C SER A 76 -13.06 -5.32 11.45
N ILE A 77 -13.07 -4.32 12.33
CA ILE A 77 -14.03 -3.22 12.32
C ILE A 77 -13.47 -2.14 11.39
N LEU A 78 -14.18 -1.90 10.29
CA LEU A 78 -13.87 -0.89 9.28
C LEU A 78 -15.04 0.09 9.20
N SER A 79 -14.77 1.39 9.12
CA SER A 79 -15.81 2.35 8.80
C SER A 79 -16.41 2.08 7.41
N SER A 80 -17.64 2.54 7.17
CA SER A 80 -18.26 2.45 5.84
C SER A 80 -17.41 3.12 4.76
N LYS A 81 -16.71 4.20 5.10
CA LYS A 81 -15.76 4.89 4.22
C LYS A 81 -14.60 3.97 3.83
N VAL A 82 -13.97 3.32 4.81
CA VAL A 82 -12.86 2.38 4.54
C VAL A 82 -13.33 1.17 3.74
N ALA A 83 -14.50 0.61 4.09
CA ALA A 83 -15.08 -0.51 3.34
C ALA A 83 -15.35 -0.13 1.87
N ASN A 84 -15.89 1.07 1.62
CA ASN A 84 -16.12 1.57 0.26
C ASN A 84 -14.81 1.75 -0.51
N PHE A 85 -13.76 2.25 0.15
CA PHE A 85 -12.43 2.40 -0.47
C PHE A 85 -11.83 1.04 -0.86
N ILE A 86 -11.86 0.08 0.06
CA ILE A 86 -11.36 -1.28 -0.15
C ILE A 86 -12.10 -1.95 -1.32
N ASN A 87 -13.43 -1.82 -1.36
CA ASN A 87 -14.25 -2.37 -2.43
C ASN A 87 -13.98 -1.66 -3.77
N LYS A 88 -13.87 -0.32 -3.77
CA LYS A 88 -13.61 0.46 -4.98
C LYS A 88 -12.33 0.00 -5.68
N TYR A 89 -11.27 -0.30 -4.92
CA TYR A 89 -9.98 -0.69 -5.49
C TYR A 89 -9.67 -2.18 -5.39
N ASP A 90 -10.67 -3.05 -5.16
CA ASP A 90 -10.49 -4.51 -4.99
C ASP A 90 -9.26 -4.86 -4.12
N ILE A 91 -9.24 -4.31 -2.91
CA ILE A 91 -8.18 -4.57 -1.93
C ILE A 91 -8.60 -5.76 -1.07
N LYS A 92 -7.74 -6.77 -0.96
CA LYS A 92 -8.02 -7.99 -0.20
C LYS A 92 -7.63 -7.81 1.26
N LEU A 93 -8.59 -7.97 2.17
CA LEU A 93 -8.33 -7.83 3.60
C LEU A 93 -7.71 -9.11 4.19
N LEU A 94 -6.63 -8.95 4.95
CA LEU A 94 -6.00 -10.01 5.74
C LEU A 94 -6.10 -9.61 7.22
N THR A 95 -7.13 -10.11 7.90
CA THR A 95 -7.33 -9.85 9.34
C THR A 95 -6.38 -10.70 10.16
N LYS A 96 -5.21 -10.15 10.50
CA LYS A 96 -4.19 -10.78 11.34
C LYS A 96 -3.52 -9.73 12.20
N ASN A 97 -3.13 -10.11 13.41
CA ASN A 97 -2.20 -9.30 14.20
C ASN A 97 -0.90 -9.12 13.40
N MET A 98 -0.34 -7.91 13.36
CA MET A 98 0.83 -7.57 12.56
C MET A 98 2.09 -8.33 13.00
N ASP A 99 2.30 -8.50 14.30
CA ASP A 99 3.46 -9.22 14.85
C ASP A 99 3.41 -10.70 14.44
N SER A 100 2.22 -11.30 14.58
CA SER A 100 2.02 -12.70 14.18
C SER A 100 2.02 -12.87 12.66
N PHE A 101 1.59 -11.87 11.89
CA PHE A 101 1.72 -11.87 10.44
C PHE A 101 3.19 -11.87 10.05
N GLN A 102 4.01 -10.98 10.63
CA GLN A 102 5.43 -10.86 10.31
C GLN A 102 6.21 -12.13 10.66
N GLU A 103 5.97 -12.72 11.84
CA GLU A 103 6.61 -13.97 12.24
C GLU A 103 6.27 -15.11 11.26
N ASN A 104 4.99 -15.25 10.91
CA ASN A 104 4.54 -16.27 9.96
C ASN A 104 5.07 -16.04 8.55
N PHE A 105 5.12 -14.79 8.10
CA PHE A 105 5.64 -14.42 6.80
C PHE A 105 7.12 -14.78 6.70
N ASN A 106 7.93 -14.42 7.71
CA ASN A 106 9.35 -14.72 7.74
C ASN A 106 9.64 -16.23 7.70
N LYS A 107 8.90 -17.03 8.48
CA LYS A 107 9.03 -18.50 8.44
C LYS A 107 8.76 -19.05 7.04
N LYS A 108 7.66 -18.62 6.41
CA LYS A 108 7.31 -19.06 5.06
C LYS A 108 8.33 -18.65 4.00
N VAL A 109 8.87 -17.43 4.08
CA VAL A 109 9.91 -16.97 3.14
C VAL A 109 11.16 -17.85 3.23
N VAL A 110 11.61 -18.16 4.45
CA VAL A 110 12.77 -19.04 4.68
C VAL A 110 12.51 -20.45 4.13
N ASP A 111 11.31 -20.99 4.33
CA ASP A 111 10.97 -22.33 3.84
C ASP A 111 10.94 -22.39 2.31
N VAL A 112 10.40 -21.37 1.64
CA VAL A 112 10.40 -21.25 0.19
C VAL A 112 11.83 -21.10 -0.34
N GLN A 113 12.67 -20.26 0.28
CA GLN A 113 14.07 -20.12 -0.12
C GLN A 113 14.83 -21.45 -0.02
N LYS A 114 14.59 -22.25 1.02
CA LYS A 114 15.19 -23.59 1.15
C LYS A 114 14.76 -24.57 0.06
N GLN A 115 13.59 -24.38 -0.54
CA GLN A 115 13.12 -25.20 -1.67
C GLN A 115 13.80 -24.84 -2.99
N PHE A 116 14.28 -23.59 -3.15
CA PHE A 116 14.98 -23.13 -4.35
C PHE A 116 16.51 -23.36 -4.32
N VAL A 117 17.06 -23.82 -3.20
CA VAL A 117 18.50 -24.12 -3.02
C VAL A 117 18.79 -25.64 -3.05
N ARG A 118 17.81 -26.45 -3.45
CA ARG A 118 17.97 -27.89 -3.75
C ARG A 118 17.88 -28.13 -5.24
#